data_AF-A0A4U0UK09-F1
#
_entry.id   AF-A0A4U0UK09-F1
#
_cell.length_a   1.000
_cell.length_b   1.000
_cell.length_c   1.000
_cell.angle_alpha   90.00
_cell.angle_beta   90.00
_cell.angle_gamma   90.00
#
_symmetry.space_group_name_H-M   'P 1'
#
loop_
_entity.id
_entity.type
_entity.pdbx_description
1 polymer ?
#
loop_
_entity_poly.entity_id
_entity_poly.type
_entity_poly.pdbx_seq_one_letter_code
_entity_poly.pdbx_strand_id
1 'polypeptide(L)'
;MATIQFSATLPSLPTDWTAEKDFKSVSHVTQPTARSLEPVGPHFLAHARRKRHHRTFSEDERIQAESSVKKTEDEDAGEISEDEDPVMLQREAKDWKHQDHYAVM
;
A
#
# COMPACT_ATOMS: atom_id res chain seq x y z
N MET A 1 8.54 6.87 -2.71
CA MET A 1 9.28 7.32 -3.90
C MET A 1 10.75 7.32 -3.56
N ALA A 2 11.60 6.62 -4.32
CA ALA A 2 13.05 6.69 -4.12
C ALA A 2 13.58 7.94 -4.83
N THR A 3 14.30 8.80 -4.12
CA THR A 3 14.92 10.00 -4.67
C THR A 3 16.35 9.66 -5.10
N ILE A 4 16.70 9.91 -6.35
CA ILE A 4 18.06 9.72 -6.84
C ILE A 4 18.84 11.02 -6.62
N GLN A 5 19.94 10.95 -5.90
CA GLN A 5 20.89 12.07 -5.77
C GLN A 5 22.02 11.89 -6.79
N PHE A 6 22.29 12.94 -7.57
CA PHE A 6 23.35 12.95 -8.57
C PHE A 6 24.32 14.09 -8.27
N SER A 7 25.61 13.78 -8.25
CA SER A 7 26.69 14.73 -7.97
C SER A 7 27.14 15.43 -9.24
N ALA A 8 26.28 16.28 -9.82
CA ALA A 8 26.68 17.19 -10.88
C ALA A 8 25.96 18.54 -10.73
N THR A 9 26.58 19.57 -11.29
CA THR A 9 26.05 20.94 -11.28
C THR A 9 25.18 21.18 -12.50
N LEU A 10 24.06 21.87 -12.31
CA LEU A 10 23.22 22.34 -13.40
C LEU A 10 23.92 23.48 -14.16
N PRO A 11 23.65 23.65 -15.47
CA PRO A 11 24.16 24.80 -16.23
C PRO A 11 23.56 26.11 -15.71
N SER A 12 24.34 27.20 -15.80
CA SER A 12 23.88 28.55 -15.43
C SER A 12 22.86 29.09 -16.43
N LEU A 13 21.88 29.86 -15.95
CA LEU A 13 20.87 30.48 -16.79
C LEU A 13 21.49 31.59 -17.67
N PRO A 14 21.19 31.64 -18.99
CA PRO A 14 21.63 32.73 -19.84
C PRO A 14 20.86 34.02 -19.52
N THR A 15 21.53 35.17 -19.67
CA THR A 15 21.00 36.50 -19.33
C THR A 15 19.77 36.90 -20.14
N ASP A 16 19.65 36.38 -21.37
CA ASP A 16 18.56 36.71 -22.30
C ASP A 16 17.39 35.71 -22.25
N TRP A 17 17.36 34.84 -21.24
CA TRP A 17 16.32 33.83 -21.15
C TRP A 17 15.02 34.41 -20.59
N THR A 18 13.93 34.24 -21.34
CA THR A 18 12.57 34.63 -20.94
C THR A 18 11.56 33.61 -21.42
N ALA A 19 10.63 33.24 -20.56
CA ALA A 19 9.52 32.35 -20.86
C ALA A 19 8.35 32.64 -19.91
N GLU A 20 7.13 32.29 -20.34
CA GLU A 20 5.96 32.38 -19.46
C GLU A 20 6.11 31.36 -18.32
N LYS A 21 6.02 31.83 -17.06
CA LYS A 21 6.14 31.00 -15.84
C LYS A 21 7.44 30.19 -15.79
N ASP A 22 8.53 30.72 -16.33
CA ASP A 22 9.84 30.05 -16.35
C ASP A 22 9.82 28.67 -17.04
N PHE A 23 8.92 28.44 -17.99
CA PHE A 23 8.86 27.19 -18.74
C PHE A 23 8.66 27.45 -20.24
N LYS A 24 9.58 26.92 -21.05
CA LYS A 24 9.45 26.94 -22.51
C LYS A 24 9.30 25.50 -23.02
N SER A 25 8.12 25.14 -23.50
CA SER A 25 7.92 23.87 -24.20
C SER A 25 8.66 23.90 -25.53
N VAL A 26 9.67 23.04 -25.68
CA VAL A 26 10.46 22.96 -26.92
C VAL A 26 9.82 21.98 -27.91
N SER A 27 9.33 20.84 -27.43
CA SER A 27 8.72 19.79 -28.26
C SER A 27 7.88 18.83 -27.42
N HIS A 28 7.32 17.81 -28.06
CA HIS A 28 6.53 16.76 -27.42
C HIS A 28 7.14 15.38 -27.70
N VAL A 29 6.84 14.41 -26.83
CA VAL A 29 7.25 13.02 -27.02
C VAL A 29 6.37 12.38 -28.09
N THR A 30 6.99 11.73 -29.07
CA THR A 30 6.30 10.99 -30.13
C THR A 30 5.83 9.61 -29.65
N GLN A 31 5.03 8.91 -30.46
CA GLN A 31 4.42 7.64 -30.06
C GLN A 31 5.48 6.59 -29.63
N PRO A 32 5.39 6.05 -28.40
CA PRO A 32 6.33 5.05 -27.93
C PRO A 32 6.05 3.66 -28.52
N THR A 33 7.04 2.78 -28.48
CA THR A 33 6.88 1.36 -28.84
C THR A 33 6.15 0.61 -27.74
N ALA A 34 5.03 -0.06 -28.08
CA ALA A 34 4.31 -0.91 -27.14
C ALA A 34 5.08 -2.23 -26.91
N ARG A 35 5.27 -2.61 -25.64
CA ARG A 35 5.87 -3.89 -25.23
C ARG A 35 4.99 -4.56 -24.18
N SER A 36 5.01 -5.89 -24.17
CA SER A 36 4.36 -6.67 -23.12
C SER A 36 5.15 -6.57 -21.82
N LEU A 37 4.43 -6.52 -20.70
CA LEU A 37 4.99 -6.51 -19.35
C LEU A 37 4.51 -7.78 -18.62
N GLU A 38 5.33 -8.27 -17.71
CA GLU A 38 4.96 -9.42 -16.88
C GLU A 38 3.84 -9.04 -15.90
N PRO A 39 2.75 -9.83 -15.79
CA PRO A 39 1.58 -9.49 -14.99
C PRO A 39 1.76 -9.82 -13.50
N VAL A 40 2.87 -9.37 -12.91
CA VAL A 40 3.27 -9.74 -11.55
C VAL A 40 3.55 -8.52 -10.67
N GLY A 41 3.30 -8.70 -9.38
CA GLY A 41 3.66 -7.74 -8.34
C GLY A 41 2.63 -6.62 -8.10
N PRO A 42 2.78 -5.90 -6.96
CA PRO A 42 1.79 -4.93 -6.49
C PRO A 42 1.62 -3.74 -7.45
N HIS A 43 2.68 -3.32 -8.14
CA HIS A 43 2.63 -2.18 -9.05
C HIS A 43 1.90 -2.50 -10.36
N PHE A 44 2.00 -3.73 -10.85
CA PHE A 44 1.20 -4.17 -11.99
C PHE A 44 -0.28 -4.20 -11.63
N LEU A 45 -0.63 -4.74 -10.45
CA LEU A 45 -2.00 -4.76 -9.95
C LEU A 45 -2.58 -3.36 -9.81
N ALA A 46 -1.81 -2.40 -9.29
CA ALA A 46 -2.21 -0.99 -9.21
C ALA A 46 -2.45 -0.37 -10.61
N HIS A 47 -1.58 -0.65 -11.58
CA HIS A 47 -1.78 -0.22 -12.97
C HIS A 47 -3.05 -0.83 -13.59
N ALA A 48 -3.25 -2.15 -13.43
CA ALA A 48 -4.43 -2.85 -13.93
C ALA A 48 -5.73 -2.31 -13.31
N ARG A 49 -5.72 -2.03 -12.00
CA ARG A 49 -6.84 -1.42 -11.28
C ARG A 49 -7.20 -0.06 -11.86
N ARG A 50 -6.21 0.83 -12.01
CA ARG A 50 -6.41 2.16 -12.63
C ARG A 50 -6.96 2.07 -14.04
N LYS A 51 -6.42 1.15 -14.86
CA LYS A 51 -6.89 0.92 -16.23
C LYS A 51 -8.34 0.42 -16.27
N ARG A 52 -8.74 -0.44 -15.33
CA ARG A 52 -10.11 -0.96 -15.23
C ARG A 52 -11.11 0.10 -14.76
N HIS A 53 -10.71 0.98 -13.86
CA HIS A 53 -11.59 1.97 -13.24
C HIS A 53 -11.47 3.38 -13.84
N HIS A 54 -10.66 3.57 -14.87
CA HIS A 54 -10.38 4.88 -15.50
C HIS A 54 -9.91 5.96 -14.50
N ARG A 55 -9.16 5.55 -13.48
CA ARG A 55 -8.69 6.43 -12.41
C ARG A 55 -7.31 6.99 -12.67
N THR A 56 -7.07 8.20 -12.17
CA THR A 56 -5.71 8.78 -12.14
C THR A 56 -4.87 8.14 -11.02
N PHE A 57 -3.55 8.35 -11.06
CA PHE A 57 -2.65 7.83 -10.03
C PHE A 57 -3.01 8.36 -8.63
N SER A 58 -3.19 9.67 -8.51
CA SER A 58 -3.52 10.35 -7.25
C SER A 58 -4.89 9.94 -6.69
N GLU A 59 -5.87 9.74 -7.57
CA GLU A 59 -7.19 9.28 -7.18
C GLU A 59 -7.17 7.84 -6.63
N ASP A 60 -6.52 6.90 -7.35
CA ASP A 60 -6.44 5.51 -6.91
C ASP A 60 -5.62 5.37 -5.62
N GLU A 61 -4.58 6.18 -5.43
CA GLU A 61 -3.77 6.22 -4.21
C GLU A 61 -4.61 6.69 -3.00
N ARG A 62 -5.44 7.72 -3.18
CA ARG A 62 -6.36 8.18 -2.14
C ARG A 62 -7.37 7.10 -1.76
N ILE A 63 -8.00 6.46 -2.75
CA ILE A 63 -8.99 5.39 -2.51
C ILE A 63 -8.33 4.19 -1.83
N GLN A 64 -7.11 3.83 -2.24
CA GLN A 64 -6.38 2.74 -1.61
C GLN A 64 -6.05 3.07 -0.14
N ALA A 65 -5.63 4.31 0.14
CA ALA A 65 -5.40 4.78 1.51
C ALA A 65 -6.68 4.71 2.35
N GLU A 66 -7.81 5.22 1.83
CA GLU A 66 -9.13 5.16 2.50
C GLU A 66 -9.56 3.71 2.77
N SER A 67 -9.39 2.80 1.79
CA SER A 67 -9.72 1.38 1.96
C SER A 67 -8.83 0.67 2.97
N SER A 68 -7.54 1.04 3.05
CA SER A 68 -6.61 0.47 4.01
C SER A 68 -6.93 0.91 5.43
N VAL A 69 -7.32 2.17 5.63
CA VAL A 69 -7.73 2.69 6.93
C VAL A 69 -8.99 1.98 7.41
N LYS A 70 -10.00 1.87 6.53
CA LYS A 70 -11.26 1.17 6.87
C LYS A 70 -11.05 -0.30 7.21
N LYS A 71 -10.19 -1.01 6.47
CA LYS A 71 -9.88 -2.42 6.75
C LYS A 71 -9.27 -2.63 8.13
N THR A 72 -8.44 -1.68 8.60
CA THR A 72 -7.88 -1.73 9.96
C THR A 72 -8.95 -1.53 11.03
N GLU A 73 -9.99 -0.72 10.78
CA GLU A 73 -11.11 -0.54 11.71
C GLU A 73 -12.02 -1.77 11.78
N ASP A 74 -12.27 -2.43 10.63
CA ASP A 74 -13.14 -3.62 10.55
C ASP A 74 -12.44 -4.93 11.01
N GLU A 75 -11.10 -4.97 11.09
CA GLU A 75 -10.34 -6.15 11.57
C GLU A 75 -10.22 -6.22 13.11
N ASP A 76 -10.71 -5.22 13.86
CA ASP A 76 -10.88 -5.28 15.32
C ASP A 76 -12.20 -5.97 15.72
N ALA A 77 -12.55 -7.05 15.01
CA ALA A 77 -13.61 -7.98 15.37
C ALA A 77 -13.01 -9.25 16.03
N GLY A 78 -11.91 -9.05 16.77
CA GLY A 78 -11.03 -10.09 17.28
C GLY A 78 -11.20 -10.44 18.76
N GLU A 79 -12.32 -10.09 19.38
CA GLU A 79 -12.74 -10.72 20.64
C GLU A 79 -13.94 -11.63 20.36
N ILE A 80 -13.67 -12.74 19.67
CA ILE A 80 -14.47 -13.95 19.88
C ILE A 80 -13.97 -14.54 21.21
N SER A 81 -14.26 -13.83 22.30
CA SER A 81 -14.16 -14.39 23.64
C SER A 81 -15.34 -15.35 23.76
N GLU A 82 -15.11 -16.59 23.33
CA GLU A 82 -15.98 -17.68 23.76
C GLU A 82 -15.91 -17.70 25.29
N ASP A 83 -17.06 -17.75 25.97
CA ASP A 83 -17.13 -17.72 27.44
C ASP A 83 -16.25 -18.85 28.01
N GLU A 84 -15.04 -18.52 28.46
CA GLU A 84 -14.15 -19.48 29.11
C GLU A 84 -14.80 -19.96 30.41
N ASP A 85 -14.81 -21.28 30.64
CA ASP A 85 -15.38 -21.85 31.85
C ASP A 85 -14.64 -21.29 33.09
N PRO A 86 -15.31 -20.58 34.02
CA PRO A 86 -14.68 -19.93 35.17
C PRO A 86 -13.95 -20.92 36.09
N VAL A 87 -14.21 -22.23 35.96
CA VAL A 87 -13.47 -23.29 36.66
C VAL A 87 -12.03 -23.42 36.12
N MET A 88 -11.77 -23.13 34.85
CA MET A 88 -10.41 -23.15 34.27
C MET A 88 -9.53 -22.03 34.85
N LEU A 89 -10.09 -20.84 35.08
CA LEU A 89 -9.38 -19.70 35.67
C LEU A 89 -8.91 -19.93 37.12
N GLN A 90 -9.58 -20.83 37.85
CA GLN A 90 -9.31 -21.10 39.27
C GLN A 90 -8.33 -22.27 39.48
N ARG A 91 -7.84 -22.91 38.42
CA ARG A 91 -6.96 -24.09 38.53
C ARG A 91 -5.49 -23.70 38.65
N GLU A 92 -4.77 -24.39 39.52
CA GLU A 92 -3.33 -24.20 39.68
C GLU A 92 -2.53 -24.83 38.54
N ALA A 93 -1.60 -24.06 37.95
CA ALA A 93 -0.75 -24.49 36.82
C ALA A 93 0.14 -25.72 37.10
N LYS A 94 0.26 -26.14 38.35
CA LYS A 94 1.06 -27.30 38.77
C LYS A 94 0.35 -28.64 38.55
N ASP A 95 -0.96 -28.65 38.32
CA ASP A 95 -1.77 -29.87 38.17
C ASP A 95 -2.13 -30.22 36.71
N TRP A 96 -1.27 -29.84 35.76
CA TRP A 96 -1.46 -30.03 34.33
C TRP A 96 -1.60 -31.50 33.87
N LYS A 97 -1.17 -32.47 34.69
CA LYS A 97 -1.29 -33.89 34.37
C LYS A 97 -2.68 -34.46 34.58
N HIS A 98 -3.48 -33.87 35.46
CA HIS A 98 -4.86 -34.27 35.71
C HIS A 98 -5.87 -33.38 34.97
N GLN A 99 -5.39 -32.37 34.23
CA GLN A 99 -6.21 -31.56 33.35
C GLN A 99 -6.43 -32.29 32.03
N ASP A 100 -7.67 -32.67 31.76
CA ASP A 100 -8.08 -33.18 30.47
C ASP A 100 -8.25 -32.01 29.48
N HIS A 101 -7.21 -31.78 28.67
CA HIS A 101 -7.21 -30.76 27.62
C HIS A 101 -7.93 -31.22 26.33
N TYR A 102 -8.46 -32.45 26.31
CA TYR A 102 -9.13 -33.04 25.14
C TYR A 102 -10.64 -33.25 25.34
N ALA A 103 -11.22 -32.76 26.44
CA ALA A 103 -12.66 -32.75 26.68
C ALA A 103 -13.40 -31.67 25.84
N VAL A 104 -13.04 -31.54 24.56
CA VAL A 104 -13.70 -30.67 23.59
C VAL A 104 -14.37 -31.54 22.52
N MET A 105 -15.64 -31.86 22.76
CA MET A 105 -16.68 -32.15 21.77
C MET A 105 -17.99 -31.54 22.25
#